data_AF-A0A6J1JUP1-F1
#
_entry.id   AF-A0A6J1JUP1-F1
#
_cell.length_a   1.000
_cell.length_b   1.000
_cell.length_c   1.000
_cell.angle_alpha   90.00
_cell.angle_beta   90.00
_cell.angle_gamma   90.00
#
_symmetry.space_group_name_H-M   'P 1'
#
loop_
_entity.id
_entity.type
_entity.pdbx_description
1 polymer ?
#
loop_
_entity_poly.entity_id
_entity_poly.type
_entity_poly.pdbx_seq_one_letter_code
_entity_poly.pdbx_strand_id
1 'polypeptide(L)'
;MMILKLFLNPLLNRGGTNGMLDPWYESKGLNDVNQVLAYFAISKLGEAPVDGITDTNPEGLTAAYGKWASAVAGRLNAAGLSCKVLDKEAFEKQMLEKLIWISAFMLVGARHPGATVGAVEKDYRSEVSSLIAELASAAAAERQLVFEEGIEERLCAYSRAVAHFPTAVKEFKWRNGWFYSLSEKAIAAGKPDPCPLHTAWLGELKVI
;
A
#
# COMPACT_ATOMS: atom_id res chain seq x y z
N MET A 1 -34.81 -23.99 -12.52
CA MET A 1 -34.50 -23.35 -11.23
C MET A 1 -33.47 -22.24 -11.45
N MET A 2 -33.93 -21.16 -12.10
CA MET A 2 -33.32 -19.82 -12.01
C MET A 2 -33.65 -19.27 -10.61
N ILE A 3 -32.99 -18.18 -10.19
CA ILE A 3 -33.08 -17.52 -8.87
C ILE A 3 -32.02 -18.02 -7.86
N LEU A 4 -30.72 -17.87 -8.18
CA LEU A 4 -29.69 -17.47 -7.18
C LEU A 4 -28.34 -17.10 -7.83
N LYS A 5 -28.33 -16.43 -8.99
CA LYS A 5 -27.09 -15.95 -9.64
C LYS A 5 -27.01 -14.43 -9.82
N LEU A 6 -27.97 -13.67 -9.27
CA LEU A 6 -28.16 -12.25 -9.60
C LEU A 6 -27.84 -11.24 -8.49
N PHE A 7 -27.32 -11.65 -7.32
CA PHE A 7 -27.09 -10.71 -6.20
C PHE A 7 -25.68 -10.72 -5.59
N LEU A 8 -24.70 -11.25 -6.30
CA LEU A 8 -23.29 -11.08 -5.93
C LEU A 8 -22.58 -10.34 -7.06
N ASN A 9 -22.87 -9.04 -7.13
CA ASN A 9 -21.94 -8.11 -7.75
C ASN A 9 -20.61 -8.29 -6.99
N PRO A 10 -19.48 -8.69 -7.62
CA PRO A 10 -18.23 -8.85 -6.91
C PRO A 10 -17.72 -7.44 -6.58
N LEU A 11 -18.16 -6.91 -5.44
CA LEU A 11 -17.79 -5.57 -4.97
C LEU A 11 -16.27 -5.43 -4.78
N LEU A 12 -15.56 -6.55 -4.72
CA LEU A 12 -14.10 -6.66 -4.76
C LEU A 12 -13.76 -7.89 -5.61
N ASN A 13 -12.80 -7.76 -6.53
CA ASN A 13 -12.23 -8.89 -7.26
C ASN A 13 -11.71 -9.92 -6.21
N ARG A 14 -11.86 -11.22 -6.44
CA ARG A 14 -11.57 -12.27 -5.44
C ARG A 14 -10.10 -12.30 -4.94
N GLY A 15 -9.22 -11.47 -5.49
CA GLY A 15 -7.81 -11.32 -5.10
C GLY A 15 -7.55 -10.35 -3.94
N GLY A 16 -8.58 -9.76 -3.32
CA GLY A 16 -8.40 -8.65 -2.38
C GLY A 16 -8.00 -7.35 -3.10
N THR A 17 -8.08 -6.23 -2.40
CA THR A 17 -7.66 -4.91 -2.90
C THR A 17 -6.40 -4.47 -2.18
N ASN A 18 -5.42 -3.98 -2.94
CA ASN A 18 -4.17 -3.47 -2.39
C ASN A 18 -4.17 -1.94 -2.41
N GLY A 19 -4.30 -1.32 -1.24
CA GLY A 19 -4.30 0.14 -1.10
C GLY A 19 -5.21 0.67 0.02
N MET A 20 -5.54 1.96 -0.06
CA MET A 20 -6.38 2.68 0.88
C MET A 20 -7.85 2.28 0.76
N LEU A 21 -8.38 1.60 1.78
CA LEU A 21 -9.76 1.15 1.83
C LEU A 21 -10.64 1.95 2.80
N ASP A 22 -10.05 2.80 3.64
CA ASP A 22 -10.78 3.55 4.66
C ASP A 22 -11.98 4.33 4.12
N PRO A 23 -11.88 5.12 3.03
CA PRO A 23 -13.04 5.85 2.51
C PRO A 23 -14.18 4.91 2.08
N TRP A 24 -13.83 3.70 1.61
CA TRP A 24 -14.83 2.70 1.27
C TRP A 24 -15.44 2.08 2.52
N TYR A 25 -14.63 1.73 3.54
CA TYR A 25 -15.15 1.24 4.82
C TYR A 25 -16.10 2.23 5.46
N GLU A 26 -15.73 3.51 5.50
CA GLU A 26 -16.56 4.61 6.01
C GLU A 26 -17.89 4.71 5.25
N SER A 27 -17.84 4.65 3.91
CA SER A 27 -19.06 4.66 3.08
C SER A 27 -20.02 3.48 3.33
N LYS A 28 -19.53 2.42 3.99
CA LYS A 28 -20.29 1.23 4.38
C LYS A 28 -20.58 1.16 5.88
N GLY A 29 -20.17 2.15 6.67
CA GLY A 29 -20.30 2.13 8.14
C GLY A 29 -19.42 1.07 8.82
N LEU A 30 -18.28 0.73 8.21
CA LEU A 30 -17.36 -0.35 8.61
C LEU A 30 -16.10 0.18 9.33
N ASN A 31 -16.27 1.11 10.27
CA ASN A 31 -15.16 1.90 10.84
C ASN A 31 -14.21 1.14 11.78
N ASP A 32 -14.54 -0.09 12.18
CA ASP A 32 -13.74 -0.91 13.10
C ASP A 32 -13.67 -2.39 12.67
N VAL A 33 -13.55 -2.60 11.37
CA VAL A 33 -13.39 -3.94 10.81
C VAL A 33 -11.99 -4.49 11.09
N ASN A 34 -11.90 -5.82 11.18
CA ASN A 34 -10.61 -6.49 11.22
C ASN A 34 -9.86 -6.27 9.91
N GLN A 35 -8.62 -5.81 9.99
CA GLN A 35 -7.76 -5.57 8.83
C GLN A 35 -6.46 -6.37 8.91
N VAL A 36 -5.94 -6.74 7.75
CA VAL A 36 -4.67 -7.48 7.62
C VAL A 36 -3.85 -6.86 6.51
N LEU A 37 -2.67 -6.35 6.85
CA LEU A 37 -1.64 -5.93 5.91
C LEU A 37 -0.77 -7.14 5.59
N ALA A 38 -1.16 -7.90 4.57
CA ALA A 38 -0.42 -9.09 4.16
C ALA A 38 0.89 -8.73 3.43
N TYR A 39 2.03 -9.12 3.99
CA TYR A 39 3.35 -9.06 3.35
C TYR A 39 3.88 -10.48 3.23
N PHE A 40 3.26 -11.26 2.37
CA PHE A 40 3.76 -12.57 1.96
C PHE A 40 3.26 -12.87 0.55
N ALA A 41 3.98 -13.73 -0.16
CA ALA A 41 3.64 -14.10 -1.53
C ALA A 41 3.62 -15.61 -1.70
N ILE A 42 2.73 -16.10 -2.56
CA ILE A 42 2.71 -17.50 -3.01
C ILE A 42 2.87 -17.44 -4.52
N SER A 43 4.00 -17.93 -5.03
CA SER A 43 4.33 -17.79 -6.46
C SER A 43 3.40 -18.63 -7.36
N LYS A 44 2.99 -19.82 -6.90
CA LYS A 44 1.97 -20.65 -7.56
C LYS A 44 1.30 -21.60 -6.57
N LEU A 45 0.14 -22.14 -6.97
CA LEU A 45 -0.62 -23.10 -6.16
C LEU A 45 0.26 -24.29 -5.75
N GLY A 46 0.28 -24.59 -4.45
CA GLY A 46 1.02 -25.71 -3.87
C GLY A 46 2.43 -25.38 -3.38
N GLU A 47 2.95 -24.17 -3.65
CA GLU A 47 4.23 -23.73 -3.07
C GLU A 47 4.07 -23.13 -1.68
N ALA A 48 5.13 -23.25 -0.87
CA ALA A 48 5.20 -22.60 0.42
C ALA A 48 5.18 -21.06 0.24
N PRO A 49 4.52 -20.32 1.14
CA PRO A 49 4.52 -18.87 1.09
C PRO A 49 5.91 -18.33 1.44
N VAL A 50 6.29 -17.22 0.81
CA VAL A 50 7.48 -16.44 1.15
C VAL A 50 7.05 -15.30 2.06
N ASP A 51 7.62 -15.25 3.26
CA ASP A 51 7.32 -14.23 4.26
C ASP A 51 7.99 -12.89 3.93
N GLY A 52 7.38 -11.79 4.37
CA GLY A 52 7.84 -10.42 4.17
C GLY A 52 8.82 -9.98 5.22
N ILE A 53 9.86 -10.78 5.46
CA ILE A 53 10.97 -10.47 6.35
C ILE A 53 12.04 -9.72 5.56
N THR A 54 12.52 -8.61 6.11
CA THR A 54 13.59 -7.78 5.53
C THR A 54 14.73 -7.60 6.53
N ASP A 55 15.85 -7.06 6.07
CA ASP A 55 16.98 -6.64 6.90
C ASP A 55 16.60 -5.57 7.94
N THR A 56 15.63 -4.70 7.62
CA THR A 56 15.11 -3.65 8.51
C THR A 56 13.93 -4.09 9.36
N ASN A 57 13.28 -5.22 9.03
CA ASN A 57 12.15 -5.80 9.75
C ASN A 57 12.34 -7.33 9.89
N PRO A 58 13.30 -7.77 10.73
CA PRO A 58 13.57 -9.18 10.97
C PRO A 58 12.38 -9.92 11.60
N GLU A 59 11.47 -9.20 12.25
CA GLU A 59 10.22 -9.70 12.82
C GLU A 59 9.07 -9.81 11.80
N GLY A 60 9.32 -9.45 10.53
CA GLY A 60 8.38 -9.49 9.41
C GLY A 60 7.50 -8.26 9.28
N LEU A 61 6.92 -8.04 8.09
CA LEU A 61 6.08 -6.86 7.80
C LEU A 61 4.58 -7.12 7.91
N THR A 62 4.14 -8.38 7.96
CA THR A 62 2.71 -8.68 8.03
C THR A 62 2.12 -8.23 9.37
N ALA A 63 1.02 -7.49 9.33
CA ALA A 63 0.35 -6.97 10.52
C ALA A 63 -1.17 -7.13 10.44
N ALA A 64 -1.81 -7.26 11.60
CA ALA A 64 -3.25 -7.35 11.75
C ALA A 64 -3.77 -6.42 12.85
N TYR A 65 -4.96 -5.86 12.63
CA TYR A 65 -5.68 -4.99 13.56
C TYR A 65 -7.15 -5.43 13.68
N GLY A 66 -7.73 -5.19 14.86
CA GLY A 66 -9.15 -5.37 15.14
C GLY A 66 -9.49 -6.66 15.90
N LYS A 67 -10.80 -6.90 16.09
CA LYS A 67 -11.36 -7.95 16.95
C LYS A 67 -10.76 -9.35 16.74
N TRP A 68 -10.37 -9.70 15.53
CA TRP A 68 -9.89 -11.04 15.17
C TRP A 68 -8.39 -11.09 14.88
N ALA A 69 -7.65 -10.00 15.15
CA ALA A 69 -6.25 -9.88 14.77
C ALA A 69 -5.38 -11.00 15.37
N SER A 70 -5.55 -11.31 16.65
CA SER A 70 -4.84 -12.41 17.31
C SER A 70 -5.15 -13.77 16.71
N ALA A 71 -6.40 -14.01 16.28
CA ALA A 71 -6.79 -15.26 15.65
C ALA A 71 -6.19 -15.38 14.24
N VAL A 72 -6.11 -14.28 13.48
CA VAL A 72 -5.42 -14.24 12.19
C VAL A 72 -3.92 -14.50 12.38
N ALA A 73 -3.29 -13.76 13.31
CA ALA A 73 -1.87 -13.89 13.59
C ALA A 73 -1.50 -15.32 14.00
N GLY A 74 -2.30 -15.94 14.88
CA GLY A 74 -2.10 -17.34 15.29
C GLY A 74 -2.15 -18.33 14.11
N ARG A 75 -3.03 -18.09 13.11
CA ARG A 75 -3.11 -18.94 11.91
C ARG A 75 -1.92 -18.75 10.98
N LEU A 76 -1.45 -17.52 10.80
CA LEU A 76 -0.26 -17.24 9.99
C LEU A 76 1.00 -17.81 10.64
N ASN A 77 1.18 -17.61 11.94
CA ASN A 77 2.31 -18.18 12.71
C ASN A 77 2.32 -19.72 12.65
N ALA A 78 1.16 -20.37 12.75
CA ALA A 78 1.05 -21.83 12.59
C ALA A 78 1.42 -22.32 11.19
N ALA A 79 1.37 -21.45 10.17
CA ALA A 79 1.82 -21.72 8.81
C ALA A 79 3.27 -21.29 8.56
N GLY A 80 4.02 -20.87 9.59
CA GLY A 80 5.40 -20.41 9.47
C GLY A 80 5.56 -18.98 8.94
N LEU A 81 4.49 -18.19 8.93
CA LEU A 81 4.50 -16.78 8.52
C LEU A 81 4.42 -15.86 9.73
N SER A 82 5.22 -14.80 9.72
CA SER A 82 5.15 -13.71 10.68
C SER A 82 3.79 -12.99 10.61
N CYS A 83 3.29 -12.54 11.76
CA CYS A 83 2.19 -11.61 11.83
C CYS A 83 2.16 -10.88 13.18
N LYS A 84 2.27 -9.55 13.13
CA LYS A 84 2.12 -8.68 14.31
C LYS A 84 0.65 -8.38 14.56
N VAL A 85 0.28 -8.28 15.83
CA VAL A 85 -0.99 -7.68 16.24
C VAL A 85 -0.69 -6.26 16.70
N LEU A 86 -1.28 -5.27 16.05
CA LEU A 86 -1.04 -3.86 16.33
C LEU A 86 -2.31 -3.19 16.86
N ASP A 87 -2.13 -2.13 17.64
CA ASP A 87 -3.20 -1.19 17.90
C ASP A 87 -3.52 -0.35 16.65
N LYS A 88 -4.55 0.50 16.76
CA LYS A 88 -5.07 1.25 15.61
C LYS A 88 -4.03 2.19 15.01
N GLU A 89 -3.33 2.94 15.86
CA GLU A 89 -2.38 3.97 15.41
C GLU A 89 -1.15 3.33 14.75
N ALA A 90 -0.57 2.30 15.38
CA ALA A 90 0.57 1.58 14.82
C ALA A 90 0.22 0.86 13.52
N PHE A 91 -1.01 0.32 13.42
CA PHE A 91 -1.50 -0.29 12.19
C PHE A 91 -1.70 0.74 11.07
N GLU A 92 -2.29 1.89 11.38
CA GLU A 92 -2.52 2.97 10.41
C GLU A 92 -1.20 3.48 9.81
N LYS A 93 -0.17 3.66 10.64
CA LYS A 93 1.17 4.02 10.17
C LYS A 93 1.72 2.99 9.17
N GLN A 94 1.68 1.69 9.50
CA GLN A 94 2.16 0.65 8.58
C GLN A 94 1.32 0.52 7.32
N MET A 95 0.01 0.75 7.40
CA MET A 95 -0.88 0.78 6.24
C MET A 95 -0.48 1.92 5.29
N LEU A 96 -0.20 3.10 5.82
CA LEU A 96 0.23 4.25 5.03
C LEU A 96 1.63 4.04 4.46
N GLU A 97 2.57 3.48 5.21
CA GLU A 97 3.89 3.10 4.68
C GLU A 97 3.76 2.15 3.48
N LYS A 98 2.89 1.15 3.57
CA LYS A 98 2.59 0.24 2.44
C LYS A 98 2.00 0.98 1.24
N LEU A 99 1.07 1.90 1.50
CA LEU A 99 0.42 2.69 0.46
C LEU A 99 1.41 3.64 -0.23
N ILE A 100 2.28 4.30 0.54
CA ILE A 100 3.35 5.15 0.05
C ILE A 100 4.29 4.31 -0.82
N TRP A 101 4.74 3.16 -0.32
CA TRP A 101 5.60 2.25 -1.08
C TRP A 101 5.01 1.89 -2.44
N ILE A 102 3.77 1.39 -2.46
CA ILE A 102 3.18 0.92 -3.72
C ILE A 102 2.82 2.08 -4.65
N SER A 103 2.48 3.26 -4.12
CA SER A 103 2.20 4.43 -4.94
C SER A 103 3.49 4.97 -5.55
N ALA A 104 4.56 5.10 -4.75
CA ALA A 104 5.83 5.65 -5.20
C ALA A 104 6.59 4.73 -6.15
N PHE A 105 6.86 3.48 -5.76
CA PHE A 105 7.67 2.56 -6.57
C PHE A 105 6.99 2.22 -7.90
N MET A 106 5.67 2.03 -7.90
CA MET A 106 4.95 1.69 -9.11
C MET A 106 4.79 2.89 -10.04
N LEU A 107 4.65 4.10 -9.50
CA LEU A 107 4.57 5.32 -10.31
C LEU A 107 5.92 5.65 -10.94
N VAL A 108 7.01 5.69 -10.16
CA VAL A 108 8.36 5.95 -10.69
C VAL A 108 8.72 4.90 -11.73
N GLY A 109 8.52 3.61 -11.44
CA GLY A 109 8.81 2.57 -12.41
C GLY A 109 7.96 2.66 -13.68
N ALA A 110 6.69 3.09 -13.60
CA ALA A 110 5.86 3.31 -14.79
C ALA A 110 6.35 4.47 -15.67
N ARG A 111 7.11 5.44 -15.12
CA ARG A 111 7.78 6.49 -15.89
C ARG A 111 9.01 5.98 -16.65
N HIS A 112 9.54 4.83 -16.27
CA HIS A 112 10.72 4.22 -16.86
C HIS A 112 10.35 2.87 -17.51
N PRO A 113 9.94 2.85 -18.80
CA PRO A 113 9.37 1.66 -19.43
C PRO A 113 10.22 0.40 -19.24
N GLY A 114 9.62 -0.64 -18.65
CA GLY A 114 10.28 -1.91 -18.39
C GLY A 114 11.03 -2.00 -17.06
N ALA A 115 11.06 -0.93 -16.25
CA ALA A 115 11.68 -0.95 -14.93
C ALA A 115 10.98 -1.94 -13.99
N THR A 116 11.76 -2.76 -13.31
CA THR A 116 11.30 -3.55 -12.17
C THR A 116 11.40 -2.74 -10.89
N VAL A 117 10.79 -3.22 -9.80
CA VAL A 117 10.91 -2.60 -8.48
C VAL A 117 12.38 -2.44 -8.06
N GLY A 118 13.23 -3.42 -8.37
CA GLY A 118 14.67 -3.35 -8.10
C GLY A 118 15.40 -2.30 -8.93
N ALA A 119 15.01 -2.11 -10.20
CA ALA A 119 15.55 -1.04 -11.03
C ALA A 119 15.17 0.34 -10.47
N VAL A 120 13.95 0.51 -9.96
CA VAL A 120 13.53 1.75 -9.27
C VAL A 120 14.36 2.00 -8.02
N GLU A 121 14.56 0.98 -7.18
CA GLU A 121 15.34 1.12 -5.95
C GLU A 121 16.81 1.48 -6.20
N LYS A 122 17.40 0.93 -7.27
CA LYS A 122 18.82 1.08 -7.58
C LYS A 122 19.13 2.26 -8.51
N ASP A 123 18.44 2.34 -9.65
CA ASP A 123 18.80 3.22 -10.76
C ASP A 123 18.00 4.54 -10.72
N TYR A 124 16.83 4.55 -10.07
CA TYR A 124 15.93 5.71 -9.95
C TYR A 124 15.71 6.13 -8.49
N ARG A 125 16.73 5.90 -7.64
CA ARG A 125 16.63 6.09 -6.19
C ARG A 125 16.23 7.51 -5.80
N SER A 126 16.83 8.53 -6.40
CA SER A 126 16.53 9.93 -6.08
C SER A 126 15.07 10.31 -6.37
N GLU A 127 14.51 9.80 -7.46
CA GLU A 127 13.10 10.03 -7.83
C GLU A 127 12.16 9.40 -6.80
N VAL A 128 12.40 8.12 -6.47
CA VAL A 128 11.53 7.41 -5.53
C VAL A 128 11.67 7.96 -4.11
N SER A 129 12.86 8.36 -3.66
CA SER A 129 13.05 9.01 -2.35
C SER A 129 12.31 10.34 -2.26
N SER A 130 12.37 11.16 -3.32
CA SER A 130 11.65 12.45 -3.36
C SER A 130 10.14 12.25 -3.28
N LEU A 131 9.61 11.26 -4.00
CA LEU A 131 8.19 10.95 -3.98
C LEU A 131 7.75 10.32 -2.64
N ILE A 132 8.55 9.44 -2.04
CA ILE A 132 8.29 8.89 -0.71
C ILE A 132 8.17 10.02 0.31
N ALA A 133 9.09 10.99 0.30
CA ALA A 133 9.07 12.12 1.22
C ALA A 133 7.82 13.00 1.05
N GLU A 134 7.44 13.30 -0.19
CA GLU A 134 6.22 14.06 -0.50
C GLU A 134 4.96 13.34 0.01
N LEU A 135 4.79 12.06 -0.37
CA LEU A 135 3.61 11.27 0.00
C LEU A 135 3.53 11.04 1.52
N ALA A 136 4.67 10.83 2.19
CA ALA A 136 4.74 10.71 3.64
C ALA A 136 4.30 12.01 4.34
N SER A 137 4.77 13.16 3.84
CA SER A 137 4.37 14.47 4.36
C SER A 137 2.86 14.70 4.22
N ALA A 138 2.30 14.43 3.04
CA ALA A 138 0.87 14.57 2.79
C ALA A 138 0.02 13.60 3.65
N ALA A 139 0.44 12.34 3.77
CA ALA A 139 -0.24 11.35 4.60
C ALA A 139 -0.21 11.74 6.09
N ALA A 140 0.95 12.17 6.59
CA ALA A 140 1.11 12.62 7.97
C ALA A 140 0.21 13.82 8.28
N ALA A 141 0.13 14.79 7.37
CA ALA A 141 -0.73 15.96 7.51
C ALA A 141 -2.23 15.60 7.50
N GLU A 142 -2.68 14.75 6.57
CA GLU A 142 -4.10 14.36 6.47
C GLU A 142 -4.54 13.50 7.66
N ARG A 143 -3.67 12.59 8.14
CA ARG A 143 -3.97 11.69 9.27
C ARG A 143 -3.56 12.23 10.64
N GLN A 144 -2.93 13.40 10.69
CA GLN A 144 -2.46 14.04 11.92
C GLN A 144 -1.56 13.10 12.75
N LEU A 145 -0.64 12.42 12.08
CA LEU A 145 0.29 11.46 12.69
C LEU A 145 1.74 11.80 12.38
N VAL A 146 2.65 11.14 13.12
CA VAL A 146 4.09 11.24 12.91
C VAL A 146 4.62 9.84 12.61
N PHE A 147 5.25 9.68 11.45
CA PHE A 147 5.95 8.44 11.10
C PHE A 147 7.25 8.31 11.88
N GLU A 148 7.65 7.07 12.14
CA GLU A 148 8.96 6.75 12.67
C GLU A 148 10.05 7.07 11.64
N GLU A 149 11.22 7.54 12.11
CA GLU A 149 12.38 7.81 11.27
C GLU A 149 12.78 6.61 10.41
N GLY A 150 13.39 6.85 9.25
CA GLY A 150 13.88 5.78 8.37
C GLY A 150 12.81 5.12 7.49
N ILE A 151 11.69 5.80 7.23
CA ILE A 151 10.65 5.33 6.30
C ILE A 151 11.25 4.93 4.95
N GLU A 152 12.08 5.77 4.35
CA GLU A 152 12.72 5.50 3.06
C GLU A 152 13.51 4.19 3.08
N GLU A 153 14.36 4.01 4.09
CA GLU A 153 15.18 2.80 4.27
C GLU A 153 14.31 1.54 4.36
N ARG A 154 13.22 1.58 5.14
CA ARG A 154 12.26 0.47 5.27
C ARG A 154 11.58 0.14 3.94
N LEU A 155 11.09 1.15 3.24
CA LEU A 155 10.39 0.97 1.97
C LEU A 155 11.33 0.38 0.91
N CYS A 156 12.59 0.81 0.89
CA CYS A 156 13.59 0.30 -0.05
C CYS A 156 14.09 -1.10 0.31
N ALA A 157 14.21 -1.42 1.60
CA ALA A 157 14.47 -2.78 2.07
C ALA A 157 13.42 -3.77 1.56
N TYR A 158 12.15 -3.41 1.66
CA TYR A 158 11.08 -4.23 1.10
C TYR A 158 11.18 -4.32 -0.43
N SER A 159 11.48 -3.22 -1.13
CA SER A 159 11.68 -3.23 -2.58
C SER A 159 12.75 -4.22 -3.04
N ARG A 160 13.85 -4.37 -2.28
CA ARG A 160 14.89 -5.37 -2.57
C ARG A 160 14.37 -6.81 -2.47
N ALA A 161 13.48 -7.10 -1.52
CA ALA A 161 12.86 -8.42 -1.38
C ALA A 161 11.93 -8.78 -2.55
N VAL A 162 11.37 -7.77 -3.24
CA VAL A 162 10.45 -7.93 -4.38
C VAL A 162 11.03 -7.36 -5.68
N ALA A 163 12.36 -7.32 -5.81
CA ALA A 163 13.09 -6.60 -6.87
C ALA A 163 12.72 -6.99 -8.31
N HIS A 164 12.24 -8.21 -8.53
CA HIS A 164 11.91 -8.75 -9.85
C HIS A 164 10.50 -8.37 -10.34
N PHE A 165 9.63 -7.83 -9.47
CA PHE A 165 8.27 -7.49 -9.86
C PHE A 165 8.23 -6.34 -10.87
N PRO A 166 7.42 -6.44 -11.93
CA PRO A 166 7.25 -5.36 -12.88
C PRO A 166 6.47 -4.20 -12.26
N THR A 167 6.85 -2.99 -12.61
CA THR A 167 6.15 -1.78 -12.15
C THR A 167 5.05 -1.39 -13.11
N ALA A 168 3.92 -0.94 -12.56
CA ALA A 168 2.80 -0.40 -13.32
C ALA A 168 1.83 0.31 -12.38
N VAL A 169 1.28 1.44 -12.82
CA VAL A 169 0.14 2.06 -12.14
C VAL A 169 -1.09 1.18 -12.36
N LYS A 170 -1.58 0.55 -11.28
CA LYS A 170 -2.74 -0.34 -11.26
C LYS A 170 -3.63 0.01 -10.08
N GLU A 171 -4.88 -0.43 -10.13
CA GLU A 171 -5.84 -0.23 -9.04
C GLU A 171 -5.89 1.24 -8.57
N PHE A 172 -5.89 2.17 -9.53
CA PHE A 172 -5.65 3.60 -9.29
C PHE A 172 -6.43 4.11 -8.08
N LYS A 173 -7.76 3.88 -8.06
CA LYS A 173 -8.65 4.27 -6.96
C LYS A 173 -8.10 3.93 -5.56
N TRP A 174 -7.50 2.76 -5.40
CA TRP A 174 -7.05 2.25 -4.10
C TRP A 174 -5.61 2.65 -3.80
N ARG A 175 -4.77 2.81 -4.82
CA ARG A 175 -3.36 3.17 -4.66
C ARG A 175 -3.19 4.69 -4.76
N ASN A 176 -2.81 5.16 -5.94
CA ASN A 176 -2.53 6.57 -6.21
C ASN A 176 -3.74 7.51 -6.04
N GLY A 177 -4.96 6.99 -6.18
CA GLY A 177 -6.19 7.77 -6.17
C GLY A 177 -6.47 8.45 -4.82
N TRP A 178 -6.03 7.86 -3.70
CA TRP A 178 -6.18 8.51 -2.40
C TRP A 178 -5.33 9.79 -2.32
N PHE A 179 -4.04 9.69 -2.65
CA PHE A 179 -3.15 10.86 -2.69
C PHE A 179 -3.62 11.92 -3.67
N TYR A 180 -4.03 11.51 -4.88
CA TYR A 180 -4.55 12.44 -5.88
C TYR A 180 -5.82 13.17 -5.39
N SER A 181 -6.70 12.49 -4.65
CA SER A 181 -7.88 13.13 -4.08
C SER A 181 -7.55 14.21 -3.04
N LEU A 182 -6.40 14.09 -2.34
CA LEU A 182 -5.90 15.14 -1.45
C LEU A 182 -5.51 16.39 -2.25
N SER A 183 -4.86 16.19 -3.39
CA SER A 183 -4.52 17.24 -4.35
C SER A 183 -5.76 17.94 -4.89
N GLU A 184 -6.73 17.18 -5.38
CA GLU A 184 -8.00 17.74 -5.88
C GLU A 184 -8.72 18.58 -4.81
N LYS A 185 -8.82 18.04 -3.58
CA LYS A 185 -9.45 18.73 -2.44
C LYS A 185 -8.74 20.04 -2.08
N ALA A 186 -7.41 20.04 -2.07
CA ALA A 186 -6.63 21.24 -1.75
C ALA A 186 -6.77 22.32 -2.84
N ILE A 187 -6.63 21.93 -4.11
CA ILE A 187 -6.75 22.83 -5.26
C ILE A 187 -8.15 23.43 -5.34
N ALA A 188 -9.20 22.62 -5.16
CA ALA A 188 -10.59 23.10 -5.13
C ALA A 188 -10.84 24.11 -4.00
N ALA A 189 -10.09 24.01 -2.90
CA ALA A 189 -10.13 24.96 -1.79
C ALA A 189 -9.21 26.18 -2.01
N GLY A 190 -8.59 26.34 -3.18
CA GLY A 190 -7.65 27.42 -3.49
C GLY A 190 -6.30 27.31 -2.76
N LYS A 191 -5.95 26.13 -2.25
CA LYS A 191 -4.68 25.86 -1.58
C LYS A 191 -3.66 25.25 -2.56
N PRO A 192 -2.35 25.33 -2.26
CA PRO A 192 -1.34 24.60 -3.01
C PRO A 192 -1.61 23.08 -3.01
N ASP A 193 -1.18 22.42 -4.08
CA ASP A 193 -1.18 20.95 -4.15
C ASP A 193 -0.24 20.38 -3.07
N PRO A 194 -0.71 19.51 -2.17
CA PRO A 194 0.13 18.81 -1.18
C PRO A 194 1.04 17.73 -1.79
N CYS A 195 0.74 17.24 -2.99
CA CYS A 195 1.49 16.18 -3.69
C CYS A 195 1.88 16.60 -5.13
N PRO A 196 2.59 17.72 -5.33
CA PRO A 196 2.81 18.28 -6.66
C PRO A 196 3.64 17.38 -7.59
N LEU A 197 4.64 16.66 -7.09
CA LEU A 197 5.40 15.70 -7.90
C LEU A 197 4.51 14.53 -8.32
N HIS A 198 3.76 13.97 -7.38
CA HIS A 198 2.82 12.87 -7.64
C HIS A 198 1.79 13.23 -8.71
N THR A 199 1.12 14.37 -8.57
CA THR A 199 0.14 14.89 -9.54
C THR A 199 0.77 15.07 -10.91
N ALA A 200 1.95 15.73 -10.97
CA ALA A 200 2.64 15.96 -12.24
C ALA A 200 2.98 14.64 -12.95
N TRP A 201 3.54 13.67 -12.23
CA TRP A 201 3.95 12.39 -12.79
C TRP A 201 2.78 11.50 -13.20
N LEU A 202 1.64 11.56 -12.49
CA LEU A 202 0.41 10.92 -12.94
C LEU A 202 -0.09 11.51 -14.27
N GLY A 203 0.01 12.84 -14.42
CA GLY A 203 -0.35 13.54 -15.66
C GLY A 203 0.57 13.20 -16.84
N GLU A 204 1.89 13.10 -16.61
CA GLU A 204 2.86 12.66 -17.63
C GLU A 204 2.51 11.27 -18.20
N LEU A 205 2.02 10.37 -17.34
CA LEU A 205 1.60 9.03 -17.72
C LEU A 205 0.16 8.96 -18.27
N LYS A 206 -0.57 10.07 -18.32
CA LYS A 206 -1.97 10.15 -18.75
C LYS A 206 -2.89 9.21 -17.97
N VAL A 207 -2.63 9.06 -16.67
CA VAL A 207 -3.46 8.27 -15.74
C VAL A 207 -4.61 9.11 -15.18
N ILE A 208 -4.41 10.43 -15.10
CA ILE A 208 -5.39 11.45 -14.72
C ILE A 208 -5.60 12.43 -15.88
#